data_AF-A0AB38JHL8-F1
#
_entry.id   AF-A0AB38JHL8-F1
#
_cell.length_a   1.000
_cell.length_b   1.000
_cell.length_c   1.000
_cell.angle_alpha   90.00
_cell.angle_beta   90.00
_cell.angle_gamma   90.00
#
_symmetry.space_group_name_H-M   'P 1'
#
loop_
_entity.id
_entity.type
_entity.pdbx_description
1 polymer ?
#
loop_
_entity_poly.entity_id
_entity_poly.type
_entity_poly.pdbx_seq_one_letter_code
_entity_poly.pdbx_strand_id
1 'polypeptide(L)'
;MRIFDPHIHMTSRTTDDYQAMHDAGVRAVVEPSFWLGQPRTSVGSFTDYFDALIGWERFRAAQYGIRHHCTIGLNPKEANDPRCREVLPELDRYLAKDGVVAVGETGYDSLTAEEDAVFRHQLELAKDHGLPVLVHTPHRDKAAGTQQTLDVVAESGIDAGLVVVDHLNETTVDLVLGSGCWLGFSIYPDTKMDETRLVTLVERIGLDRVLVNSAADWGRSDPLTTAKTGHLLLVAGFSAAEVDRLLWQNPIDFYGQSGRLNLDPIPGFDAVDAMGRSFEGNSILRGAPRVAEVV
;
A
#
# COMPACT_ATOMS: atom_id res chain seq x y z
N MET A 1 1.53 17.10 -12.06
CA MET A 1 1.36 16.53 -10.72
C MET A 1 2.08 15.19 -10.70
N ARG A 2 2.81 14.87 -9.63
CA ARG A 2 3.40 13.55 -9.41
C ARG A 2 2.63 12.89 -8.27
N ILE A 3 2.41 11.59 -8.37
CA ILE A 3 1.61 10.84 -7.40
C ILE A 3 2.39 9.60 -6.98
N PHE A 4 2.40 9.37 -5.68
CA PHE A 4 2.79 8.13 -5.04
C PHE A 4 1.51 7.57 -4.41
N ASP A 5 0.98 6.46 -4.93
CA ASP A 5 -0.13 5.76 -4.29
C ASP A 5 0.39 4.85 -3.15
N PRO A 6 0.14 5.18 -1.87
CA PRO A 6 0.76 4.48 -0.75
C PRO A 6 0.10 3.13 -0.42
N HIS A 7 -1.01 2.76 -1.09
CA HIS A 7 -1.68 1.48 -0.85
C HIS A 7 -2.56 1.12 -2.06
N ILE A 8 -2.09 0.17 -2.88
CA ILE A 8 -2.83 -0.36 -4.03
C ILE A 8 -2.44 -1.81 -4.31
N HIS A 9 -3.39 -2.69 -4.66
CA HIS A 9 -3.12 -4.12 -4.84
C HIS A 9 -2.92 -4.49 -6.31
N MET A 10 -1.76 -4.16 -6.88
CA MET A 10 -1.51 -4.29 -8.31
C MET A 10 -1.52 -5.71 -8.85
N THR A 11 -1.25 -6.73 -8.03
CA THR A 11 -1.39 -8.15 -8.44
C THR A 11 -2.78 -8.46 -9.01
N SER A 12 -3.80 -7.74 -8.56
CA SER A 12 -5.18 -7.89 -9.04
C SER A 12 -5.54 -7.03 -10.27
N ARG A 13 -4.58 -6.23 -10.77
CA ARG A 13 -4.80 -5.17 -11.77
C ARG A 13 -4.09 -5.46 -13.07
N THR A 14 -4.60 -4.87 -14.14
CA THR A 14 -4.12 -5.11 -15.50
C THR A 14 -2.91 -4.24 -15.85
N THR A 15 -2.26 -4.53 -16.97
CA THR A 15 -1.27 -3.63 -17.55
C THR A 15 -1.85 -2.30 -18.02
N ASP A 16 -3.13 -2.29 -18.44
CA ASP A 16 -3.83 -1.07 -18.84
C ASP A 16 -3.96 -0.11 -17.66
N ASP A 17 -4.17 -0.64 -16.45
CA ASP A 17 -4.20 0.15 -15.23
C ASP A 17 -2.84 0.82 -14.97
N TYR A 18 -1.72 0.10 -15.12
CA TYR A 18 -0.39 0.69 -14.98
C TYR A 18 -0.15 1.83 -15.99
N GLN A 19 -0.54 1.64 -17.26
CA GLN A 19 -0.44 2.67 -18.29
C GLN A 19 -1.28 3.91 -17.91
N ALA A 20 -2.54 3.70 -17.56
CA ALA A 20 -3.45 4.78 -17.17
C ALA A 20 -2.96 5.54 -15.92
N MET A 21 -2.45 4.81 -14.92
CA MET A 21 -1.85 5.39 -13.72
C MET A 21 -0.63 6.26 -14.06
N HIS A 22 0.27 5.76 -14.91
CA HIS A 22 1.44 6.53 -15.34
C HIS A 22 1.02 7.81 -16.08
N ASP A 23 0.05 7.72 -16.99
CA ASP A 23 -0.45 8.87 -17.76
C ASP A 23 -1.15 9.91 -16.86
N ALA A 24 -1.78 9.45 -15.77
CA ALA A 24 -2.38 10.30 -14.74
C ALA A 24 -1.37 10.93 -13.76
N GLY A 25 -0.10 10.56 -13.84
CA GLY A 25 0.98 11.14 -13.02
C GLY A 25 1.48 10.25 -11.87
N VAL A 26 1.00 9.01 -11.75
CA VAL A 26 1.54 8.04 -10.77
C VAL A 26 2.94 7.62 -11.18
N ARG A 27 3.88 7.66 -10.23
CA ARG A 27 5.29 7.31 -10.44
C ARG A 27 5.80 6.28 -9.44
N ALA A 28 5.11 6.11 -8.32
CA ALA A 28 5.43 5.11 -7.31
C ALA A 28 4.17 4.53 -6.70
N VAL A 29 4.23 3.27 -6.28
CA VAL A 29 3.17 2.58 -5.56
C VAL A 29 3.75 1.74 -4.43
N VAL A 30 2.97 1.58 -3.37
CA VAL A 30 3.18 0.54 -2.36
C VAL A 30 2.03 -0.45 -2.44
N GLU A 31 2.37 -1.72 -2.63
CA GLU A 31 1.42 -2.83 -2.62
C GLU A 31 1.52 -3.65 -1.34
N PRO A 32 0.52 -3.58 -0.46
CA PRO A 32 0.49 -4.43 0.72
C PRO A 32 0.16 -5.86 0.36
N SER A 33 0.82 -6.81 1.03
CA SER A 33 0.44 -8.21 0.93
C SER A 33 -1.02 -8.39 1.36
N PHE A 34 -1.82 -8.96 0.46
CA PHE A 34 -3.26 -9.09 0.60
C PHE A 34 -3.75 -10.48 0.13
N TRP A 35 -5.07 -10.69 0.15
CA TRP A 35 -5.70 -11.88 -0.38
C TRP A 35 -5.41 -12.04 -1.88
N LEU A 36 -4.86 -13.20 -2.25
CA LEU A 36 -4.39 -13.47 -3.62
C LEU A 36 -5.52 -13.80 -4.63
N GLY A 37 -6.79 -13.70 -4.23
CA GLY A 37 -7.95 -14.08 -5.04
C GLY A 37 -8.42 -15.54 -4.87
N GLN A 38 -7.79 -16.31 -3.97
CA GLN A 38 -8.13 -17.70 -3.65
C GLN A 38 -7.74 -18.00 -2.19
N PRO A 39 -8.53 -18.76 -1.41
CA PRO A 39 -8.11 -19.21 -0.08
C PRO A 39 -6.79 -19.99 -0.15
N ARG A 40 -5.82 -19.57 0.66
CA ARG A 40 -4.51 -20.20 0.75
C ARG A 40 -4.64 -21.60 1.33
N THR A 41 -3.90 -22.54 0.74
CA THR A 41 -3.94 -23.95 1.13
C THR A 41 -2.65 -24.42 1.79
N SER A 42 -1.59 -23.62 1.71
CA SER A 42 -0.29 -23.88 2.32
C SER A 42 0.53 -22.58 2.45
N VAL A 43 1.59 -22.63 3.24
CA VAL A 43 2.61 -21.57 3.30
C VAL A 43 3.24 -21.29 1.94
N GLY A 44 3.35 -22.32 1.07
CA GLY A 44 3.88 -22.15 -0.28
C GLY A 44 3.14 -21.10 -1.11
N SER A 45 1.82 -20.97 -0.91
CA SER A 45 1.04 -19.92 -1.59
C SER A 45 1.40 -18.51 -1.11
N PHE A 46 1.86 -18.34 0.14
CA PHE A 46 2.40 -17.06 0.60
C PHE A 46 3.78 -16.81 0.01
N THR A 47 4.67 -17.79 0.02
CA THR A 47 6.04 -17.60 -0.46
C THR A 47 6.06 -17.23 -1.94
N ASP A 48 5.30 -17.93 -2.77
CA ASP A 48 5.20 -17.63 -4.20
C ASP A 48 4.59 -16.24 -4.45
N TYR A 49 3.61 -15.85 -3.63
CA TYR A 49 2.98 -14.52 -3.71
C TYR A 49 3.94 -13.41 -3.27
N PHE A 50 4.66 -13.59 -2.16
CA PHE A 50 5.64 -12.62 -1.68
C PHE A 50 6.80 -12.47 -2.67
N ASP A 51 7.25 -13.57 -3.27
CA ASP A 51 8.26 -13.56 -4.34
C ASP A 51 7.76 -12.80 -5.59
N ALA A 52 6.47 -12.94 -5.94
CA ALA A 52 5.85 -12.16 -7.00
C ALA A 52 5.81 -10.66 -6.67
N LEU A 53 5.49 -10.26 -5.43
CA LEU A 53 5.49 -8.84 -5.03
C LEU A 53 6.89 -8.22 -5.11
N ILE A 54 7.92 -8.88 -4.58
CA ILE A 54 9.29 -8.33 -4.55
C ILE A 54 10.00 -8.39 -5.91
N GLY A 55 9.61 -9.35 -6.76
CA GLY A 55 10.25 -9.63 -8.04
C GLY A 55 9.39 -9.22 -9.24
N TRP A 56 8.35 -10.02 -9.52
CA TRP A 56 7.55 -9.89 -10.74
C TRP A 56 6.79 -8.56 -10.82
N GLU A 57 6.11 -8.13 -9.76
CA GLU A 57 5.37 -6.87 -9.76
C GLU A 57 6.27 -5.66 -9.90
N ARG A 58 7.45 -5.70 -9.27
CA ARG A 58 8.49 -4.70 -9.48
C ARG A 58 8.94 -4.63 -10.94
N PHE A 59 9.17 -5.78 -11.56
CA PHE A 59 9.49 -5.85 -12.98
C PHE A 59 8.34 -5.30 -13.85
N ARG A 60 7.11 -5.73 -13.57
CA ARG A 60 5.91 -5.37 -14.34
C ARG A 60 5.62 -3.87 -14.27
N ALA A 61 5.58 -3.28 -13.09
CA ALA A 61 5.38 -1.84 -12.89
C ALA A 61 6.47 -1.01 -13.59
N ALA A 62 7.72 -1.46 -13.54
CA ALA A 62 8.84 -0.74 -14.14
C ALA A 62 8.74 -0.63 -15.67
N GLN A 63 8.02 -1.54 -16.33
CA GLN A 63 7.78 -1.43 -17.79
C GLN A 63 6.89 -0.24 -18.16
N TYR A 64 6.15 0.30 -17.19
CA TYR A 64 5.26 1.44 -17.33
C TYR A 64 5.79 2.69 -16.60
N GLY A 65 7.06 2.69 -16.19
CA GLY A 65 7.66 3.86 -15.54
C GLY A 65 7.20 4.07 -14.10
N ILE A 66 6.66 3.04 -13.45
CA ILE A 66 6.19 3.09 -12.06
C ILE A 66 7.15 2.29 -11.18
N ARG A 67 7.63 2.93 -10.10
CA ARG A 67 8.34 2.25 -9.02
C ARG A 67 7.35 1.48 -8.15
N HIS A 68 7.65 0.22 -7.89
CA HIS A 68 6.82 -0.63 -7.04
C HIS A 68 7.62 -1.08 -5.82
N HIS A 69 7.00 -0.85 -4.68
CA HIS A 69 7.43 -1.29 -3.35
C HIS A 69 6.29 -2.10 -2.75
N CYS A 70 6.57 -2.84 -1.69
CA CYS A 70 5.53 -3.61 -1.01
C CYS A 70 5.65 -3.54 0.51
N THR A 71 4.55 -3.88 1.16
CA THR A 71 4.56 -4.24 2.59
C THR A 71 4.31 -5.73 2.68
N ILE A 72 4.96 -6.39 3.64
CA ILE A 72 4.82 -7.83 3.83
C ILE A 72 4.29 -8.11 5.24
N GLY A 73 3.26 -8.95 5.31
CA GLY A 73 2.64 -9.36 6.55
C GLY A 73 1.57 -10.44 6.35
N LEU A 74 0.99 -10.88 7.46
CA LEU A 74 -0.23 -11.66 7.47
C LEU A 74 -1.43 -10.74 7.70
N ASN A 75 -2.28 -10.63 6.68
CA ASN A 75 -3.49 -9.81 6.71
C ASN A 75 -4.49 -10.33 7.75
N PRO A 76 -5.18 -9.45 8.52
CA PRO A 76 -6.13 -9.88 9.54
C PRO A 76 -7.27 -10.75 9.00
N LYS A 77 -7.70 -10.55 7.74
CA LYS A 77 -8.73 -11.38 7.11
C LYS A 77 -8.32 -12.83 6.94
N GLU A 78 -7.02 -13.11 6.92
CA GLU A 78 -6.46 -14.46 6.82
C GLU A 78 -5.94 -14.99 8.18
N ALA A 79 -5.80 -14.13 9.19
CA ALA A 79 -5.22 -14.48 10.50
C ALA A 79 -6.03 -15.53 11.29
N ASN A 80 -7.34 -15.57 11.09
CA ASN A 80 -8.22 -16.54 11.72
C ASN A 80 -8.05 -17.97 11.18
N ASP A 81 -7.43 -18.15 10.01
CA ASP A 81 -7.13 -19.46 9.46
C ASP A 81 -5.79 -19.98 10.01
N PRO A 82 -5.76 -21.10 10.76
CA PRO A 82 -4.51 -21.66 11.29
C PRO A 82 -3.50 -22.00 10.18
N ARG A 83 -3.95 -22.37 8.99
CA ARG A 83 -3.06 -22.67 7.85
C ARG A 83 -2.34 -21.42 7.35
N CYS A 84 -2.96 -20.26 7.52
CA CYS A 84 -2.34 -18.99 7.14
C CYS A 84 -1.33 -18.51 8.17
N ARG A 85 -1.55 -18.79 9.47
CA ARG A 85 -0.61 -18.44 10.54
C ARG A 85 0.73 -19.17 10.45
N GLU A 86 0.82 -20.27 9.71
CA GLU A 86 2.08 -20.94 9.42
C GLU A 86 3.06 -20.07 8.61
N VAL A 87 2.63 -18.94 8.02
CA VAL A 87 3.52 -18.00 7.34
C VAL A 87 4.36 -17.14 8.29
N LEU A 88 3.96 -16.98 9.57
CA LEU A 88 4.62 -16.05 10.49
C LEU A 88 6.15 -16.28 10.61
N PRO A 89 6.66 -17.53 10.71
CA PRO A 89 8.10 -17.78 10.74
C PRO A 89 8.84 -17.38 9.45
N GLU A 90 8.13 -17.29 8.32
CA GLU A 90 8.70 -16.88 7.04
C GLU A 90 8.77 -15.36 6.88
N LEU A 91 8.11 -14.57 7.73
CA LEU A 91 8.08 -13.11 7.55
C LEU A 91 9.47 -12.49 7.70
N ASP A 92 10.29 -12.97 8.64
CA ASP A 92 11.63 -12.44 8.93
C ASP A 92 12.52 -12.36 7.67
N ARG A 93 12.57 -13.44 6.87
CA ARG A 93 13.37 -13.50 5.64
C ARG A 93 12.92 -12.51 4.56
N TYR A 94 11.63 -12.16 4.53
CA TYR A 94 11.05 -11.22 3.57
C TYR A 94 11.18 -9.78 4.05
N LEU A 95 10.97 -9.55 5.34
CA LEU A 95 11.16 -8.26 5.98
C LEU A 95 12.62 -7.79 5.96
N ALA A 96 13.58 -8.62 5.59
CA ALA A 96 14.96 -8.21 5.33
C ALA A 96 15.24 -7.76 3.87
N LYS A 97 14.27 -7.83 2.95
CA LYS A 97 14.48 -7.60 1.51
C LYS A 97 14.36 -6.13 1.09
N ASP A 98 15.10 -5.76 0.06
CA ASP A 98 15.04 -4.43 -0.55
C ASP A 98 13.67 -4.13 -1.18
N GLY A 99 13.17 -2.93 -0.92
CA GLY A 99 11.87 -2.44 -1.36
C GLY A 99 10.66 -3.11 -0.70
N VAL A 100 10.89 -3.91 0.34
CA VAL A 100 9.89 -4.13 1.40
C VAL A 100 10.02 -2.98 2.38
N VAL A 101 9.03 -2.08 2.37
CA VAL A 101 9.11 -0.75 3.02
C VAL A 101 8.31 -0.64 4.31
N ALA A 102 7.52 -1.66 4.67
CA ALA A 102 6.80 -1.73 5.94
C ALA A 102 6.36 -3.17 6.23
N VAL A 103 6.02 -3.42 7.49
CA VAL A 103 5.25 -4.60 7.88
C VAL A 103 3.76 -4.33 7.63
N GLY A 104 3.07 -5.29 7.02
CA GLY A 104 1.63 -5.22 6.81
C GLY A 104 1.20 -5.67 5.42
N GLU A 105 -0.08 -5.61 5.06
CA GLU A 105 -1.16 -5.08 5.88
C GLU A 105 -1.43 -5.99 7.09
N THR A 106 -1.48 -5.43 8.31
CA THR A 106 -1.74 -6.15 9.58
C THR A 106 -2.83 -5.42 10.38
N GLY A 107 -3.24 -5.89 11.56
CA GLY A 107 -4.26 -5.21 12.38
C GLY A 107 -5.48 -6.10 12.67
N TYR A 108 -6.69 -5.55 12.50
CA TYR A 108 -7.94 -6.24 12.84
C TYR A 108 -8.97 -6.18 11.71
N ASP A 109 -9.74 -7.24 11.55
CA ASP A 109 -10.93 -7.29 10.69
C ASP A 109 -12.19 -7.66 11.50
N SER A 110 -12.07 -8.61 12.43
CA SER A 110 -13.16 -9.13 13.27
C SER A 110 -12.88 -9.08 14.78
N LEU A 111 -11.74 -8.53 15.22
CA LEU A 111 -11.34 -8.36 16.63
C LEU A 111 -11.23 -9.67 17.41
N THR A 112 -10.70 -10.70 16.76
CA THR A 112 -10.48 -12.01 17.39
C THR A 112 -9.16 -12.06 18.16
N ALA A 113 -9.04 -13.05 19.05
CA ALA A 113 -7.79 -13.29 19.77
C ALA A 113 -6.65 -13.70 18.83
N GLU A 114 -6.99 -14.39 17.74
CA GLU A 114 -6.04 -14.78 16.70
C GLU A 114 -5.50 -13.55 15.95
N GLU A 115 -6.37 -12.60 15.57
CA GLU A 115 -5.96 -11.33 14.97
C GLU A 115 -5.07 -10.53 15.93
N ASP A 116 -5.45 -10.43 17.22
CA ASP A 116 -4.67 -9.73 18.25
C ASP A 116 -3.26 -10.30 18.40
N ALA A 117 -3.15 -11.63 18.51
CA ALA A 117 -1.86 -12.30 18.63
C ALA A 117 -0.98 -12.09 17.37
N VAL A 118 -1.58 -12.15 16.18
CA VAL A 118 -0.89 -11.91 14.91
C VAL A 118 -0.45 -10.46 14.77
N PHE A 119 -1.29 -9.50 15.15
CA PHE A 119 -0.95 -8.08 15.08
C PHE A 119 0.21 -7.74 16.02
N ARG A 120 0.13 -8.17 17.29
CA ARG A 120 1.21 -7.99 18.27
C ARG A 120 2.53 -8.59 17.80
N HIS A 121 2.51 -9.81 17.26
CA HIS A 121 3.71 -10.45 16.73
C HIS A 121 4.33 -9.64 15.57
N GLN A 122 3.50 -9.10 14.67
CA GLN A 122 3.98 -8.30 13.56
C GLN A 122 4.49 -6.91 13.98
N LEU A 123 3.99 -6.33 15.08
CA LEU A 123 4.56 -5.13 15.69
C LEU A 123 5.96 -5.38 16.28
N GLU A 124 6.18 -6.56 16.88
CA GLU A 124 7.53 -6.95 17.32
C GLU A 124 8.49 -7.09 16.13
N LEU A 125 8.06 -7.76 15.05
CA LEU A 125 8.86 -7.86 13.82
C LEU A 125 9.18 -6.47 13.22
N ALA A 126 8.23 -5.53 13.27
CA ALA A 126 8.46 -4.17 12.80
C ALA A 126 9.56 -3.46 13.60
N LYS A 127 9.56 -3.61 14.93
CA LYS A 127 10.63 -3.07 15.79
C LYS A 127 11.98 -3.73 15.51
N ASP A 128 12.01 -5.06 15.39
CA ASP A 128 13.24 -5.82 15.15
C ASP A 128 13.90 -5.45 13.81
N HIS A 129 13.09 -5.16 12.79
CA HIS A 129 13.55 -4.77 11.45
C HIS A 129 13.69 -3.25 11.25
N GLY A 130 13.27 -2.44 12.24
CA GLY A 130 13.23 -0.98 12.12
C GLY A 130 12.32 -0.49 10.99
N LEU A 131 11.18 -1.16 10.77
CA LEU A 131 10.27 -0.89 9.67
C LEU A 131 9.00 -0.15 10.13
N PRO A 132 8.43 0.72 9.28
CA PRO A 132 7.07 1.21 9.43
C PRO A 132 6.03 0.08 9.46
N VAL A 133 4.81 0.40 9.88
CA VAL A 133 3.68 -0.53 9.94
C VAL A 133 2.46 0.05 9.24
N LEU A 134 1.89 -0.70 8.31
CA LEU A 134 0.62 -0.41 7.66
C LEU A 134 -0.51 -1.22 8.31
N VAL A 135 -1.42 -0.53 9.01
CA VAL A 135 -2.48 -1.15 9.80
C VAL A 135 -3.85 -1.03 9.13
N HIS A 136 -4.49 -2.18 8.93
CA HIS A 136 -5.89 -2.34 8.60
C HIS A 136 -6.79 -2.04 9.79
N THR A 137 -7.81 -1.21 9.58
CA THR A 137 -8.92 -1.07 10.53
C THR A 137 -10.15 -1.86 10.05
N PRO A 138 -10.92 -2.47 10.97
CA PRO A 138 -12.09 -3.29 10.62
C PRO A 138 -13.13 -2.59 9.75
N HIS A 139 -13.92 -3.39 9.02
CA HIS A 139 -15.12 -2.89 8.33
C HIS A 139 -16.34 -2.79 9.26
N ARG A 140 -16.40 -3.61 10.32
CA ARG A 140 -17.49 -3.63 11.31
C ARG A 140 -16.96 -3.10 12.65
N ASP A 141 -17.80 -2.35 13.37
CA ASP A 141 -17.43 -1.72 14.65
C ASP A 141 -16.10 -0.95 14.59
N LYS A 142 -15.94 -0.13 13.54
CA LYS A 142 -14.68 0.51 13.16
C LYS A 142 -14.09 1.37 14.27
N ALA A 143 -14.93 2.04 15.07
CA ALA A 143 -14.48 2.87 16.18
C ALA A 143 -13.82 2.02 17.28
N ALA A 144 -14.46 0.93 17.71
CA ALA A 144 -13.89 0.03 18.71
C ALA A 144 -12.61 -0.62 18.20
N GLY A 145 -12.60 -1.07 16.93
CA GLY A 145 -11.39 -1.65 16.33
C GLY A 145 -10.24 -0.66 16.15
N THR A 146 -10.54 0.61 15.86
CA THR A 146 -9.53 1.68 15.80
C THR A 146 -8.98 1.97 17.20
N GLN A 147 -9.82 2.03 18.23
CA GLN A 147 -9.35 2.21 19.61
C GLN A 147 -8.44 1.05 20.05
N GLN A 148 -8.88 -0.20 19.82
CA GLN A 148 -8.07 -1.39 20.12
C GLN A 148 -6.72 -1.37 19.39
N THR A 149 -6.72 -0.91 18.13
CA THR A 149 -5.48 -0.72 17.36
C THR A 149 -4.51 0.21 18.07
N LEU A 150 -4.98 1.38 18.53
CA LEU A 150 -4.16 2.36 19.22
C LEU A 150 -3.63 1.83 20.55
N ASP A 151 -4.47 1.10 21.29
CA ASP A 151 -4.09 0.49 22.57
C ASP A 151 -2.97 -0.53 22.37
N VAL A 152 -3.08 -1.42 21.37
CA VAL A 152 -2.04 -2.42 21.06
C VAL A 152 -0.76 -1.79 20.52
N VAL A 153 -0.87 -0.73 19.71
CA VAL A 153 0.30 0.05 19.27
C VAL A 153 1.03 0.64 20.47
N ALA A 154 0.30 1.28 21.40
CA ALA A 154 0.89 1.84 22.61
C ALA A 154 1.53 0.76 23.52
N GLU A 155 0.86 -0.38 23.71
CA GLU A 155 1.36 -1.50 24.49
C GLU A 155 2.62 -2.14 23.89
N SER A 156 2.75 -2.17 22.56
CA SER A 156 3.93 -2.71 21.89
C SER A 156 5.19 -1.85 22.11
N GLY A 157 5.03 -0.57 22.44
CA GLY A 157 6.14 0.37 22.58
C GLY A 157 6.83 0.76 21.27
N ILE A 158 6.24 0.45 20.10
CA ILE A 158 6.70 1.00 18.83
C ILE A 158 6.47 2.52 18.81
N ASP A 159 7.34 3.26 18.12
CA ASP A 159 7.09 4.69 17.88
C ASP A 159 5.82 4.83 17.03
N ALA A 160 4.82 5.53 17.55
CA ALA A 160 3.58 5.82 16.83
C ALA A 160 3.85 6.50 15.48
N GLY A 161 4.93 7.28 15.35
CA GLY A 161 5.35 7.89 14.09
C GLY A 161 5.71 6.92 12.97
N LEU A 162 5.96 5.64 13.30
CA LEU A 162 6.20 4.55 12.35
C LEU A 162 4.92 3.81 11.95
N VAL A 163 3.77 4.16 12.51
CA VAL A 163 2.50 3.44 12.27
C VAL A 163 1.55 4.33 11.46
N VAL A 164 1.01 3.79 10.36
CA VAL A 164 -0.18 4.34 9.70
C VAL A 164 -1.40 3.49 10.03
N VAL A 165 -2.44 4.14 10.54
CA VAL A 165 -3.76 3.53 10.74
C VAL A 165 -4.59 3.88 9.51
N ASP A 166 -4.87 2.88 8.68
CA ASP A 166 -5.47 3.08 7.36
C ASP A 166 -6.98 2.80 7.34
N HIS A 167 -7.59 3.12 6.19
CA HIS A 167 -9.01 3.04 5.92
C HIS A 167 -9.87 3.94 6.81
N LEU A 168 -9.31 5.01 7.38
CA LEU A 168 -10.04 5.90 8.30
C LEU A 168 -11.24 6.59 7.62
N ASN A 169 -12.18 7.01 8.44
CA ASN A 169 -13.29 7.86 8.01
C ASN A 169 -13.64 8.91 9.07
N GLU A 170 -14.69 9.69 8.85
CA GLU A 170 -15.14 10.78 9.72
C GLU A 170 -15.48 10.29 11.13
N THR A 171 -15.79 9.01 11.30
CA THR A 171 -16.13 8.43 12.62
C THR A 171 -14.90 7.98 13.41
N THR A 172 -13.75 7.79 12.75
CA THR A 172 -12.55 7.23 13.39
C THR A 172 -11.33 8.13 13.33
N VAL A 173 -11.32 9.12 12.42
CA VAL A 173 -10.24 10.09 12.26
C VAL A 173 -9.89 10.79 13.57
N ASP A 174 -10.89 11.20 14.36
CA ASP A 174 -10.67 11.96 15.59
C ASP A 174 -10.03 11.09 16.70
N LEU A 175 -10.11 9.76 16.61
CA LEU A 175 -9.41 8.85 17.53
C LEU A 175 -7.90 8.79 17.23
N VAL A 176 -7.54 8.84 15.95
CA VAL A 176 -6.13 8.74 15.52
C VAL A 176 -5.46 10.10 15.51
N LEU A 177 -6.22 11.18 15.28
CA LEU A 177 -5.70 12.54 15.26
C LEU A 177 -5.07 12.89 16.62
N GLY A 178 -3.76 13.20 16.60
CA GLY A 178 -3.00 13.52 17.81
C GLY A 178 -2.42 12.30 18.56
N SER A 179 -2.65 11.08 18.09
CA SER A 179 -2.03 9.85 18.65
C SER A 179 -0.53 9.72 18.34
N GLY A 180 -0.03 10.49 17.36
CA GLY A 180 1.31 10.35 16.79
C GLY A 180 1.37 9.44 15.56
N CYS A 181 0.35 8.59 15.36
CA CYS A 181 0.21 7.76 14.16
C CYS A 181 -0.11 8.61 12.92
N TRP A 182 0.24 8.08 11.76
CA TRP A 182 -0.19 8.59 10.46
C TRP A 182 -1.65 8.20 10.18
N LEU A 183 -2.37 9.08 9.49
CA LEU A 183 -3.76 8.90 9.12
C LEU A 183 -3.86 8.42 7.68
N GLY A 184 -4.36 7.21 7.45
CA GLY A 184 -4.56 6.66 6.11
C GLY A 184 -6.02 6.69 5.66
N PHE A 185 -6.27 7.16 4.43
CA PHE A 185 -7.60 7.24 3.83
C PHE A 185 -7.63 6.56 2.46
N SER A 186 -8.44 5.52 2.35
CA SER A 186 -8.71 4.83 1.09
C SER A 186 -9.93 5.39 0.38
N ILE A 187 -9.71 5.91 -0.83
CA ILE A 187 -10.75 6.40 -1.72
C ILE A 187 -11.28 5.22 -2.54
N TYR A 188 -12.33 4.60 -2.02
CA TYR A 188 -12.86 3.34 -2.50
C TYR A 188 -14.39 3.40 -2.61
N PRO A 189 -14.97 3.03 -3.77
CA PRO A 189 -16.40 3.21 -4.04
C PRO A 189 -17.32 2.56 -3.00
N ASP A 190 -18.43 3.25 -2.71
CA ASP A 190 -19.62 2.81 -1.95
C ASP A 190 -19.42 2.37 -0.48
N THR A 191 -18.21 2.01 -0.08
CA THR A 191 -17.96 1.26 1.17
C THR A 191 -17.00 1.96 2.13
N LYS A 192 -16.20 2.93 1.65
CA LYS A 192 -15.19 3.64 2.45
C LYS A 192 -15.38 5.17 2.36
N MET A 193 -14.38 5.86 1.82
CA MET A 193 -14.31 7.30 1.61
C MET A 193 -14.44 7.61 0.12
N ASP A 194 -14.94 8.81 -0.21
CA ASP A 194 -14.88 9.37 -1.56
C ASP A 194 -14.05 10.66 -1.58
N GLU A 195 -13.72 11.14 -2.78
CA GLU A 195 -12.87 12.30 -2.99
C GLU A 195 -13.43 13.56 -2.31
N THR A 196 -14.75 13.77 -2.35
CA THR A 196 -15.40 14.99 -1.83
C THR A 196 -15.38 15.03 -0.31
N ARG A 197 -15.65 13.87 0.31
CA ARG A 197 -15.59 13.70 1.77
C ARG A 197 -14.16 13.84 2.27
N LEU A 198 -13.17 13.30 1.55
CA LEU A 198 -11.77 13.49 1.88
C LEU A 198 -11.37 14.96 1.84
N VAL A 199 -11.72 15.71 0.77
CA VAL A 199 -11.41 17.15 0.66
C VAL A 199 -11.96 17.91 1.87
N THR A 200 -13.23 17.70 2.19
CA THR A 200 -13.88 18.32 3.36
C THR A 200 -13.15 17.96 4.67
N LEU A 201 -12.68 16.71 4.77
CA LEU A 201 -11.99 16.24 5.97
C LEU A 201 -10.61 16.89 6.13
N VAL A 202 -9.81 16.99 5.06
CA VAL A 202 -8.47 17.57 5.12
C VAL A 202 -8.48 19.09 5.28
N GLU A 203 -9.55 19.78 4.90
CA GLU A 203 -9.77 21.19 5.28
C GLU A 203 -9.85 21.36 6.80
N ARG A 204 -10.40 20.37 7.51
CA ARG A 204 -10.57 20.39 8.97
C ARG A 204 -9.32 19.94 9.72
N ILE A 205 -8.71 18.82 9.29
CA ILE A 205 -7.60 18.19 10.03
C ILE A 205 -6.21 18.62 9.53
N GLY A 206 -6.15 19.29 8.37
CA GLY A 206 -4.91 19.62 7.69
C GLY A 206 -4.32 18.45 6.90
N LEU A 207 -3.07 18.62 6.45
CA LEU A 207 -2.34 17.67 5.59
C LEU A 207 -1.16 17.01 6.30
N ASP A 208 -0.95 17.29 7.59
CA ASP A 208 0.18 16.74 8.32
C ASP A 208 -0.05 15.27 8.65
N ARG A 209 0.91 14.41 8.30
CA ARG A 209 0.86 12.96 8.50
C ARG A 209 -0.37 12.27 7.90
N VAL A 210 -0.87 12.77 6.78
CA VAL A 210 -2.02 12.18 6.05
C VAL A 210 -1.55 11.44 4.82
N LEU A 211 -1.98 10.19 4.66
CA LEU A 211 -1.83 9.38 3.44
C LEU A 211 -3.19 9.18 2.78
N VAL A 212 -3.21 9.29 1.45
CA VAL A 212 -4.40 9.03 0.64
C VAL A 212 -4.05 8.01 -0.42
N ASN A 213 -4.86 6.97 -0.53
CA ASN A 213 -4.61 5.84 -1.41
C ASN A 213 -5.87 5.40 -2.16
N SER A 214 -5.67 4.66 -3.25
CA SER A 214 -6.79 4.09 -4.00
C SER A 214 -7.34 2.80 -3.36
N ALA A 215 -6.47 2.04 -2.67
CA ALA A 215 -6.75 0.67 -2.23
C ALA A 215 -7.41 -0.19 -3.31
N ALA A 216 -7.11 0.08 -4.59
CA ALA A 216 -7.75 -0.61 -5.70
C ALA A 216 -7.31 -2.08 -5.72
N ASP A 217 -8.27 -2.98 -5.88
CA ASP A 217 -8.11 -4.43 -5.71
C ASP A 217 -8.98 -5.22 -6.71
N TRP A 218 -9.30 -6.48 -6.36
CA TRP A 218 -10.19 -7.37 -7.11
C TRP A 218 -11.62 -6.85 -7.32
N GLY A 219 -12.09 -5.95 -6.46
CA GLY A 219 -13.44 -5.41 -6.49
C GLY A 219 -13.64 -4.33 -7.54
N ARG A 220 -14.87 -3.78 -7.58
CA ARG A 220 -15.20 -2.63 -8.43
C ARG A 220 -14.54 -1.36 -7.87
N SER A 221 -13.28 -1.18 -8.20
CA SER A 221 -12.39 -0.12 -7.71
C SER A 221 -11.64 0.55 -8.86
N ASP A 222 -11.14 1.76 -8.64
CA ASP A 222 -10.53 2.62 -9.66
C ASP A 222 -9.10 2.99 -9.24
N PRO A 223 -8.06 2.71 -10.05
CA PRO A 223 -6.68 2.96 -9.66
C PRO A 223 -6.27 4.43 -9.81
N LEU A 224 -7.17 5.29 -10.30
CA LEU A 224 -6.93 6.71 -10.56
C LEU A 224 -7.55 7.63 -9.50
N THR A 225 -8.09 7.08 -8.40
CA THR A 225 -8.76 7.90 -7.36
C THR A 225 -7.80 8.86 -6.66
N THR A 226 -6.51 8.55 -6.55
CA THR A 226 -5.49 9.49 -6.05
C THR A 226 -5.31 10.69 -6.98
N ALA A 227 -5.31 10.47 -8.30
CA ALA A 227 -5.25 11.53 -9.30
C ALA A 227 -6.52 12.40 -9.31
N LYS A 228 -7.71 11.75 -9.22
CA LYS A 228 -9.00 12.45 -9.11
C LYS A 228 -9.09 13.28 -7.84
N THR A 229 -8.64 12.74 -6.72
CA THR A 229 -8.52 13.47 -5.44
C THR A 229 -7.65 14.71 -5.60
N GLY A 230 -6.46 14.56 -6.20
CA GLY A 230 -5.55 15.68 -6.45
C GLY A 230 -6.18 16.79 -7.29
N HIS A 231 -6.91 16.41 -8.34
CA HIS A 231 -7.66 17.38 -9.15
C HIS A 231 -8.74 18.09 -8.34
N LEU A 232 -9.51 17.35 -7.53
CA LEU A 232 -10.57 17.94 -6.72
C LEU A 232 -10.03 18.89 -5.64
N LEU A 233 -8.89 18.59 -5.03
CA LEU A 233 -8.21 19.49 -4.10
C LEU A 233 -7.82 20.82 -4.78
N LEU A 234 -7.28 20.78 -6.00
CA LEU A 234 -6.97 21.99 -6.76
C LEU A 234 -8.23 22.81 -7.05
N VAL A 235 -9.33 22.16 -7.41
CA VAL A 235 -10.64 22.81 -7.64
C VAL A 235 -11.19 23.44 -6.35
N ALA A 236 -10.96 22.80 -5.20
CA ALA A 236 -11.33 23.29 -3.88
C ALA A 236 -10.43 24.45 -3.38
N GLY A 237 -9.38 24.80 -4.12
CA GLY A 237 -8.52 25.96 -3.82
C GLY A 237 -7.22 25.62 -3.06
N PHE A 238 -6.91 24.34 -2.86
CA PHE A 238 -5.59 23.94 -2.36
C PHE A 238 -4.51 24.29 -3.38
N SER A 239 -3.36 24.74 -2.90
CA SER A 239 -2.21 25.04 -3.74
C SER A 239 -1.57 23.78 -4.31
N ALA A 240 -0.85 23.92 -5.42
CA ALA A 240 -0.10 22.81 -6.01
C ALA A 240 0.93 22.20 -5.03
N ALA A 241 1.48 23.01 -4.10
CA ALA A 241 2.41 22.53 -3.08
C ALA A 241 1.71 21.70 -2.00
N GLU A 242 0.48 22.05 -1.62
CA GLU A 242 -0.34 21.26 -0.69
C GLU A 242 -0.74 19.92 -1.31
N VAL A 243 -1.11 19.92 -2.59
CA VAL A 243 -1.42 18.68 -3.31
C VAL A 243 -0.19 17.79 -3.48
N ASP A 244 0.99 18.37 -3.81
CA ASP A 244 2.25 17.61 -3.85
C ASP A 244 2.65 17.09 -2.46
N ARG A 245 2.40 17.85 -1.39
CA ARG A 245 2.61 17.36 -0.02
C ARG A 245 1.79 16.09 0.23
N LEU A 246 0.49 16.12 -0.04
CA LEU A 246 -0.39 14.99 0.23
C LEU A 246 -0.09 13.77 -0.65
N LEU A 247 0.10 13.98 -1.95
CA LEU A 247 0.19 12.91 -2.95
C LEU A 247 1.61 12.45 -3.25
N TRP A 248 2.63 13.15 -2.76
CA TRP A 248 4.03 12.80 -3.02
C TRP A 248 4.88 12.83 -1.77
N GLN A 249 4.94 13.97 -1.06
CA GLN A 249 5.87 14.12 0.06
C GLN A 249 5.47 13.25 1.27
N ASN A 250 4.20 13.22 1.65
CA ASN A 250 3.74 12.46 2.81
C ASN A 250 3.99 10.95 2.67
N PRO A 251 3.66 10.28 1.54
CA PRO A 251 4.06 8.89 1.31
C PRO A 251 5.58 8.65 1.40
N ILE A 252 6.39 9.60 0.90
CA ILE A 252 7.85 9.54 1.01
C ILE A 252 8.31 9.65 2.46
N ASP A 253 7.76 10.60 3.20
CA ASP A 253 8.09 10.83 4.59
C ASP A 253 7.73 9.63 5.45
N PHE A 254 6.60 8.96 5.17
CA PHE A 254 6.20 7.76 5.90
C PHE A 254 7.07 6.55 5.54
N TYR A 255 7.06 6.10 4.28
CA TYR A 255 7.75 4.88 3.86
C TYR A 255 9.28 5.04 3.77
N GLY A 256 9.77 6.27 3.63
CA GLY A 256 11.19 6.60 3.65
C GLY A 256 11.85 6.29 4.99
N GLN A 257 11.09 6.23 6.09
CA GLN A 257 11.57 5.81 7.40
C GLN A 257 12.15 4.38 7.39
N SER A 258 11.74 3.54 6.43
CA SER A 258 12.32 2.19 6.24
C SER A 258 13.78 2.19 5.80
N GLY A 259 14.27 3.30 5.21
CA GLY A 259 15.57 3.35 4.54
C GLY A 259 15.65 2.54 3.23
N ARG A 260 14.52 1.97 2.76
CA ARG A 260 14.47 1.03 1.61
C ARG A 260 13.61 1.53 0.45
N LEU A 261 13.07 2.74 0.58
CA LEU A 261 12.32 3.39 -0.47
C LEU A 261 13.28 3.83 -1.59
N ASN A 262 12.98 3.42 -2.82
CA ASN A 262 13.73 3.81 -4.02
C ASN A 262 12.83 4.56 -5.00
N LEU A 263 13.15 5.83 -5.24
CA LEU A 263 12.44 6.70 -6.19
C LEU A 263 13.34 7.20 -7.32
N ASP A 264 14.50 6.59 -7.51
CA ASP A 264 15.39 6.93 -8.62
C ASP A 264 14.66 6.72 -9.95
N PRO A 265 15.02 7.46 -11.01
CA PRO A 265 14.52 7.19 -12.35
C PRO A 265 14.75 5.72 -12.74
N ILE A 266 13.78 5.09 -13.40
CA ILE A 266 13.92 3.70 -13.87
C ILE A 266 14.88 3.67 -15.06
N PRO A 267 16.05 3.00 -14.95
CA PRO A 267 17.04 3.01 -16.03
C PRO A 267 16.50 2.35 -17.30
N GLY A 268 16.50 3.09 -18.41
CA GLY A 268 15.98 2.65 -19.70
C GLY A 268 14.48 2.88 -19.90
N PHE A 269 13.80 3.56 -18.97
CA PHE A 269 12.49 4.13 -19.24
C PHE A 269 12.64 5.51 -19.90
N ASP A 270 13.09 5.49 -21.15
CA ASP A 270 12.62 6.46 -22.13
C ASP A 270 11.42 5.79 -22.79
N ALA A 271 10.30 6.49 -23.01
CA ALA A 271 8.99 5.91 -23.40
C ALA A 271 8.99 5.01 -24.67
N VAL A 272 10.15 4.75 -25.27
CA VAL A 272 10.38 4.01 -26.51
C VAL A 272 11.13 2.67 -26.30
N ASP A 273 11.90 2.48 -25.21
CA ASP A 273 12.88 1.36 -25.08
C ASP A 273 12.61 0.36 -23.94
N ALA A 274 11.60 0.57 -23.10
CA ALA A 274 11.31 -0.34 -21.99
C ALA A 274 10.74 -1.71 -22.44
N MET A 275 10.20 -1.79 -23.66
CA MET A 275 9.55 -2.99 -24.20
C MET A 275 10.59 -3.99 -24.77
N GLY A 276 11.29 -4.71 -23.89
CA GLY A 276 12.29 -5.71 -24.33
C GLY A 276 12.86 -6.63 -23.24
N ARG A 277 12.65 -6.32 -21.96
CA ARG A 277 13.29 -7.06 -20.86
C ARG A 277 12.50 -8.31 -20.48
N SER A 278 13.20 -9.29 -19.94
CA SER A 278 12.61 -10.50 -19.36
C SER A 278 12.87 -10.57 -17.86
N PHE A 279 11.99 -11.27 -17.15
CA PHE A 279 12.13 -11.64 -15.75
C PHE A 279 12.12 -13.17 -15.68
N GLU A 280 13.28 -13.76 -15.40
CA GLU A 280 13.45 -15.22 -15.30
C GLU A 280 12.90 -15.98 -16.53
N GLY A 281 13.09 -15.41 -17.73
CA GLY A 281 12.61 -15.98 -18.99
C GLY A 281 11.15 -15.63 -19.35
N ASN A 282 10.40 -14.96 -18.47
CA ASN A 282 9.06 -14.44 -18.75
C ASN A 282 9.11 -12.98 -19.23
N SER A 283 8.11 -12.54 -20.00
CA SER A 283 7.99 -11.14 -20.45
C SER A 283 6.53 -10.69 -20.52
N ILE A 284 6.31 -9.37 -20.49
CA ILE A 284 4.98 -8.78 -20.72
C ILE A 284 4.66 -8.59 -22.21
N LEU A 285 5.55 -8.98 -23.12
CA LEU A 285 5.49 -8.68 -24.56
C LEU A 285 4.51 -9.57 -25.34
N ARG A 286 3.63 -10.32 -24.67
CA ARG A 286 2.62 -11.15 -25.36
C ARG A 286 1.65 -10.23 -26.10
N GLY A 287 1.69 -10.26 -27.44
CA GLY A 287 0.87 -9.41 -28.30
C GLY A 287 1.55 -8.11 -28.77
N ALA A 288 2.78 -7.81 -28.32
CA ALA A 288 3.56 -6.72 -28.88
C ALA A 288 3.94 -7.04 -30.34
N PRO A 289 3.92 -6.06 -31.26
CA PRO A 289 4.43 -6.27 -32.61
C PRO A 289 5.88 -6.75 -32.51
N ARG A 290 6.25 -7.82 -33.22
CA ARG A 290 7.63 -8.29 -33.26
C ARG A 290 8.50 -7.12 -33.70
N VAL A 291 9.40 -6.67 -32.82
CA VAL A 291 10.46 -5.76 -33.23
C VAL A 291 11.24 -6.49 -34.30
N ALA A 292 11.27 -5.94 -35.52
CA ALA A 292 12.01 -6.54 -36.62
C ALA A 292 13.47 -6.67 -36.16
N GLU A 293 14.01 -7.89 -36.18
CA GLU A 293 15.44 -8.11 -35.98
C GLU A 293 16.18 -7.27 -37.01
N VAL A 294 16.91 -6.26 -36.54
CA VAL A 294 17.81 -5.49 -37.39
C VAL A 294 19.01 -6.41 -37.66
N VAL A 295 19.07 -6.92 -38.89
CA VAL A 295 20.16 -7.75 -39.44
C VAL A 295 21.45 -6.97 -39.52
#